data_AF-A0A2T2VLP3-F1
#
_entry.id   AF-A0A2T2VLP3-F1
#
_cell.length_a   1.000
_cell.length_b   1.000
_cell.length_c   1.000
_cell.angle_alpha   90.00
_cell.angle_beta   90.00
_cell.angle_gamma   90.00
#
_symmetry.space_group_name_H-M   'P 1'
#
loop_
_entity.id
_entity.type
_entity.pdbx_description
1 polymer ?
#
loop_
_entity_poly.entity_id
_entity_poly.type
_entity_poly.pdbx_seq_one_letter_code
_entity_poly.pdbx_strand_id
1 'polypeptide(L)'
;MKVLVYVFGLLVPLTLNAQYFEFQPSQIDFGEVATTKPDSSKVVIQNLTGQEATFKTIKAPHPAYSVAKSAIEIPANGEEELWVRFDPDHNVYLNSELYLTAAKGKGGYAINLQGLGKYQNSYYSATQNKWGENLKSALAKIIDNHNSLGYTYARDEMYGSIYNENAQVECVYTGRKASFTTRSGANSNQFNCEHTFPQGKFNQNEPERSDIHHLFPTDVEANSRRSNYMLSTVSNPNWQEGGSKAGSNKFEPRNEQKGAAARAMFYFVIRYQDYNNFLSSHEDVLRTWSKQHPFTNYRTTVILLWIILSC
;
A
#
# COMPACT_ATOMS: atom_id res chain seq x y z
N MET A 1 73.85 -24.99 -43.23
CA MET A 1 72.57 -24.24 -43.26
C MET A 1 71.56 -25.05 -42.46
N LYS A 2 71.29 -24.68 -41.20
CA LYS A 2 70.32 -25.39 -40.32
C LYS A 2 68.98 -24.66 -40.43
N VAL A 3 67.95 -25.34 -40.92
CA VAL A 3 66.58 -24.80 -40.98
C VAL A 3 65.90 -25.17 -39.67
N LEU A 4 65.53 -24.16 -38.88
CA LEU A 4 64.72 -24.30 -37.68
C LEU A 4 63.25 -24.19 -38.09
N VAL A 5 62.47 -25.26 -37.88
CA VAL A 5 61.01 -25.24 -38.07
C VAL A 5 60.38 -24.87 -36.73
N TYR A 6 59.75 -23.70 -36.65
CA TYR A 6 58.95 -23.29 -35.50
C TYR A 6 57.52 -23.80 -35.68
N VAL A 7 57.10 -24.74 -34.82
CA VAL A 7 55.70 -25.14 -34.69
C VAL A 7 55.04 -24.17 -33.71
N PHE A 8 54.19 -23.27 -34.22
CA PHE A 8 53.32 -22.45 -33.39
C PHE A 8 52.12 -23.29 -32.93
N GLY A 9 52.18 -23.78 -31.69
CA GLY A 9 51.02 -24.36 -31.01
C GLY A 9 50.09 -23.25 -30.54
N LEU A 10 48.94 -23.09 -31.19
CA LEU A 10 47.88 -22.19 -30.75
C LEU A 10 47.17 -22.84 -29.55
N LEU A 11 47.58 -22.48 -28.32
CA LEU A 11 46.85 -22.81 -27.10
C LEU A 11 45.67 -21.85 -26.97
N VAL A 12 44.49 -22.27 -27.43
CA VAL A 12 43.22 -21.60 -27.10
C VAL A 12 42.80 -22.07 -25.70
N PRO A 13 42.74 -21.20 -24.68
CA PRO A 13 42.15 -21.59 -23.40
C PRO A 13 40.63 -21.71 -23.58
N LEU A 14 40.14 -22.93 -23.80
CA LEU A 14 38.73 -23.27 -23.66
C LEU A 14 38.37 -23.27 -22.17
N THR A 15 37.98 -22.10 -21.66
CA THR A 15 37.25 -22.03 -20.38
C THR A 15 35.81 -22.48 -20.64
N LEU A 16 35.58 -23.78 -20.64
CA LEU A 16 34.23 -24.35 -20.56
C LEU A 16 33.68 -24.08 -19.17
N ASN A 17 32.99 -22.96 -18.98
CA ASN A 17 32.07 -22.84 -17.86
C ASN A 17 30.94 -23.83 -18.12
N ALA A 18 30.94 -24.96 -17.42
CA ALA A 18 29.90 -25.97 -17.54
C ALA A 18 28.59 -25.40 -16.95
N GLN A 19 27.79 -24.74 -17.79
CA GLN A 19 26.45 -24.30 -17.43
C GLN A 19 25.52 -25.52 -17.43
N TYR A 20 24.97 -25.88 -16.26
CA TYR A 20 24.07 -27.03 -16.13
C TYR A 20 22.67 -26.78 -16.70
N PHE A 21 22.23 -25.52 -16.70
CA PHE A 21 20.88 -25.12 -17.13
C PHE A 21 20.90 -23.85 -17.96
N GLU A 22 20.06 -23.83 -19.00
CA GLU A 22 19.78 -22.64 -19.80
C GLU A 22 18.35 -22.16 -19.53
N PHE A 23 18.15 -20.83 -19.56
CA PHE A 23 16.88 -20.18 -19.26
C PHE A 23 16.46 -19.35 -20.48
N GLN A 24 15.28 -19.65 -21.02
CA GLN A 24 14.76 -19.03 -22.24
C GLN A 24 13.33 -18.49 -21.98
N PRO A 25 13.12 -17.17 -21.96
CA PRO A 25 14.14 -16.12 -22.03
C PRO A 25 15.00 -16.05 -20.76
N SER A 26 16.18 -15.41 -20.84
CA SER A 26 17.10 -15.23 -19.70
C SER A 26 16.63 -14.20 -18.68
N GLN A 27 15.59 -13.44 -19.01
CA GLN A 27 14.87 -12.52 -18.14
C GLN A 27 13.41 -12.44 -18.57
N ILE A 28 12.53 -12.01 -17.67
CA ILE A 28 11.13 -11.75 -17.98
C ILE A 28 10.88 -10.25 -17.80
N ASP A 29 10.49 -9.58 -18.87
CA ASP A 29 9.91 -8.24 -18.84
C ASP A 29 8.42 -8.34 -19.18
N PHE A 30 7.58 -7.97 -18.22
CA PHE A 30 6.12 -7.96 -18.35
C PHE A 30 5.61 -6.69 -19.06
N GLY A 31 6.47 -5.70 -19.32
CA GLY A 31 6.07 -4.42 -19.90
C GLY A 31 5.12 -3.66 -18.97
N GLU A 32 4.11 -2.99 -19.54
CA GLU A 32 3.08 -2.31 -18.75
C GLU A 32 1.94 -3.28 -18.37
N VAL A 33 1.74 -3.50 -17.08
CA VAL A 33 0.66 -4.33 -16.54
C VAL A 33 -0.26 -3.48 -15.66
N ALA A 34 -1.55 -3.54 -15.96
CA ALA A 34 -2.55 -2.82 -15.18
C ALA A 34 -2.67 -3.45 -13.77
N THR A 35 -2.72 -2.62 -12.72
CA THR A 35 -2.83 -3.12 -11.33
C THR A 35 -4.14 -3.84 -11.00
N THR A 36 -5.10 -3.86 -11.93
CA THR A 36 -6.37 -4.59 -11.83
C THR A 36 -6.44 -5.80 -12.75
N LYS A 37 -5.43 -5.99 -13.62
CA LYS A 37 -5.36 -7.08 -14.58
C LYS A 37 -3.93 -7.63 -14.62
N PRO A 38 -3.61 -8.54 -13.70
CA PRO A 38 -2.29 -9.18 -13.63
C PRO A 38 -1.98 -9.99 -14.88
N ASP A 39 -0.69 -10.19 -15.14
CA ASP A 39 -0.18 -10.91 -16.31
C ASP A 39 0.72 -12.09 -15.91
N SER A 40 0.96 -13.00 -16.84
CA SER A 40 1.81 -14.17 -16.63
C SER A 40 2.71 -14.40 -17.84
N SER A 41 3.97 -14.69 -17.58
CA SER A 41 4.94 -15.06 -18.61
C SER A 41 5.71 -16.29 -18.15
N LYS A 42 6.22 -17.07 -19.10
CA LYS A 42 6.95 -18.31 -18.82
C LYS A 42 8.43 -18.15 -19.08
N VAL A 43 9.22 -18.90 -18.32
CA VAL A 43 10.59 -19.24 -18.65
C VAL A 43 10.69 -20.74 -18.87
N VAL A 44 11.35 -21.14 -19.95
CA VAL A 44 11.70 -22.52 -20.24
C VAL A 44 13.09 -22.76 -19.63
N ILE A 45 13.19 -23.80 -18.80
CA ILE A 45 14.43 -24.19 -18.15
C ILE A 45 14.90 -25.47 -18.81
N GLN A 46 16.00 -25.38 -19.56
CA GLN A 46 16.60 -26.52 -20.24
C GLN A 46 17.68 -27.14 -19.35
N ASN A 47 17.60 -28.45 -19.11
CA ASN A 47 18.62 -29.21 -18.42
C ASN A 47 19.64 -29.73 -19.43
N LEU A 48 20.84 -29.15 -19.44
CA LEU A 48 21.93 -29.53 -20.35
C LEU A 48 22.71 -30.76 -19.85
N THR A 49 22.28 -31.37 -18.73
CA THR A 49 22.98 -32.51 -18.12
C THR A 49 22.35 -33.83 -18.52
N GLY A 50 23.18 -34.86 -18.66
CA GLY A 50 22.74 -36.24 -18.88
C GLY A 50 22.09 -36.91 -17.66
N GLN A 51 21.72 -36.14 -16.63
CA GLN A 51 21.04 -36.62 -15.44
C GLN A 51 19.83 -35.74 -15.14
N GLU A 52 18.80 -36.32 -14.55
CA GLU A 52 17.67 -35.54 -14.03
C GLU A 52 18.15 -34.47 -13.03
N ALA A 53 17.46 -33.34 -13.06
CA ALA A 53 17.69 -32.23 -12.17
C ALA A 53 16.42 -31.86 -11.40
N THR A 54 16.61 -31.44 -10.16
CA THR A 54 15.51 -30.94 -9.32
C THR A 54 15.87 -29.55 -8.83
N PHE A 55 14.96 -28.59 -8.96
CA PHE A 55 15.03 -27.32 -8.23
C PHE A 55 14.15 -27.41 -6.99
N LYS A 56 14.72 -27.14 -5.82
CA LYS A 56 14.05 -27.33 -4.51
C LYS A 56 13.55 -26.04 -3.88
N THR A 57 14.04 -24.91 -4.38
CA THR A 57 13.63 -23.57 -3.95
C THR A 57 13.33 -22.79 -5.21
N ILE A 58 12.11 -22.27 -5.32
CA ILE A 58 11.69 -21.34 -6.35
C ILE A 58 11.00 -20.18 -5.62
N LYS A 59 11.62 -19.00 -5.63
CA LYS A 59 11.13 -17.87 -4.82
C LYS A 59 11.33 -16.55 -5.54
N ALA A 60 10.25 -15.79 -5.66
CA ALA A 60 10.32 -14.36 -5.92
C ALA A 60 10.22 -13.61 -4.57
N PRO A 61 11.19 -12.74 -4.22
CA PRO A 61 11.21 -12.04 -2.95
C PRO A 61 10.21 -10.88 -2.91
N HIS A 62 9.92 -10.25 -4.06
CA HIS A 62 8.98 -9.15 -4.14
C HIS A 62 7.55 -9.68 -4.33
N PRO A 63 6.56 -9.21 -3.53
CA PRO A 63 5.22 -9.80 -3.49
C PRO A 63 4.41 -9.65 -4.78
N ALA A 64 4.74 -8.66 -5.62
CA ALA A 64 4.11 -8.52 -6.94
C ALA A 64 4.45 -9.65 -7.91
N TYR A 65 5.48 -10.47 -7.63
CA TYR A 65 5.83 -11.62 -8.45
C TYR A 65 5.52 -12.91 -7.70
N SER A 66 4.91 -13.87 -8.37
CA SER A 66 4.59 -15.17 -7.78
C SER A 66 4.78 -16.32 -8.75
N VAL A 67 5.09 -17.48 -8.20
CA VAL A 67 5.25 -18.73 -8.94
C VAL A 67 4.47 -19.81 -8.19
N ALA A 68 3.65 -20.57 -8.90
CA ALA A 68 2.80 -21.59 -8.28
C ALA A 68 3.60 -22.84 -7.85
N LYS A 69 4.65 -23.18 -8.60
CA LYS A 69 5.52 -24.34 -8.31
C LYS A 69 6.58 -23.96 -7.28
N SER A 70 6.67 -24.73 -6.19
CA SER A 70 7.71 -24.59 -5.17
C SER A 70 8.95 -25.44 -5.47
N ALA A 71 8.81 -26.44 -6.35
CA ALA A 71 9.87 -27.29 -6.86
C ALA A 71 9.54 -27.74 -8.31
N ILE A 72 10.57 -28.06 -9.09
CA ILE A 72 10.43 -28.65 -10.42
C ILE A 72 11.45 -29.76 -10.61
N GLU A 73 11.09 -30.77 -11.39
CA GLU A 73 11.95 -31.85 -11.85
C GLU A 73 12.07 -31.74 -13.36
N ILE A 74 13.30 -31.82 -13.87
CA ILE A 74 13.60 -31.68 -15.29
C ILE A 74 14.39 -32.92 -15.72
N PRO A 75 13.86 -33.71 -16.67
CA PRO A 75 14.54 -34.89 -17.18
C PRO A 75 15.95 -34.58 -17.72
N ALA A 76 16.80 -35.60 -17.81
CA ALA A 76 18.10 -35.50 -18.46
C ALA A 76 17.94 -35.01 -19.91
N ASN A 77 18.69 -33.96 -20.30
CA ASN A 77 18.57 -33.31 -21.62
C ASN A 77 17.15 -32.81 -21.95
N GLY A 78 16.27 -32.69 -20.96
CA GLY A 78 14.89 -32.24 -21.10
C GLY A 78 14.72 -30.76 -20.75
N GLU A 79 13.48 -30.31 -20.77
CA GLU A 79 13.08 -28.95 -20.40
C GLU A 79 11.83 -28.97 -19.53
N GLU A 80 11.60 -27.87 -18.82
CA GLU A 80 10.39 -27.65 -18.04
C GLU A 80 9.95 -26.18 -18.11
N GLU A 81 8.65 -25.96 -18.19
CA GLU A 81 8.07 -24.61 -18.15
C GLU A 81 7.80 -24.15 -16.72
N LEU A 82 8.27 -22.95 -16.41
CA LEU A 82 7.98 -22.25 -15.18
C LEU A 82 7.24 -20.94 -15.47
N TRP A 83 5.96 -20.90 -15.08
CA TRP A 83 5.12 -19.72 -15.21
C TRP A 83 5.32 -18.78 -14.02
N VAL A 84 5.63 -17.53 -14.32
CA VAL A 84 5.77 -16.43 -13.37
C VAL A 84 4.61 -15.47 -13.59
N ARG A 85 3.90 -15.15 -12.51
CA ARG A 85 2.82 -14.18 -12.50
C ARG A 85 3.33 -12.84 -11.97
N PHE A 86 2.94 -11.76 -12.63
CA PHE A 86 3.13 -10.39 -12.19
C PHE A 86 1.77 -9.75 -11.86
N ASP A 87 1.59 -9.40 -10.59
CA ASP A 87 0.40 -8.83 -9.98
C ASP A 87 0.78 -7.51 -9.28
N PRO A 88 1.04 -6.43 -10.04
CA PRO A 88 1.48 -5.18 -9.45
C PRO A 88 0.34 -4.49 -8.72
N ASP A 89 0.63 -4.02 -7.51
CA ASP A 89 -0.28 -3.23 -6.68
C ASP A 89 0.03 -1.74 -6.69
N HIS A 90 1.17 -1.34 -7.28
CA HIS A 90 1.67 0.03 -7.31
C HIS A 90 1.95 0.54 -8.73
N ASN A 91 1.82 1.86 -8.92
CA ASN A 91 2.06 2.55 -10.20
C ASN A 91 3.55 2.85 -10.43
N VAL A 92 4.37 1.80 -10.40
CA VAL A 92 5.82 1.91 -10.38
C VAL A 92 6.46 0.77 -11.17
N TYR A 93 7.63 1.04 -11.71
CA TYR A 93 8.51 0.04 -12.28
C TYR A 93 9.12 -0.80 -11.17
N LEU A 94 8.93 -2.11 -11.26
CA LEU A 94 9.41 -3.08 -10.30
C LEU A 94 10.51 -3.92 -10.95
N ASN A 95 11.64 -4.01 -10.25
CA ASN A 95 12.76 -4.85 -10.63
C ASN A 95 13.06 -5.82 -9.49
N SER A 96 13.02 -7.12 -9.77
CA SER A 96 13.26 -8.18 -8.79
C SER A 96 13.91 -9.39 -9.43
N GLU A 97 14.14 -10.44 -8.66
CA GLU A 97 14.78 -11.66 -9.12
C GLU A 97 13.93 -12.88 -8.76
N LEU A 98 13.80 -13.83 -9.68
CA LEU A 98 13.34 -15.17 -9.36
C LEU A 98 14.55 -16.02 -8.98
N TYR A 99 14.63 -16.45 -7.72
CA TYR A 99 15.68 -17.35 -7.26
C TYR A 99 15.28 -18.81 -7.43
N LEU A 100 16.17 -19.59 -8.05
CA LEU A 100 16.05 -21.03 -8.15
C LEU A 100 17.29 -21.71 -7.57
N THR A 101 17.12 -22.69 -6.67
CA THR A 101 18.23 -23.49 -6.16
C THR A 101 18.14 -24.91 -6.68
N ALA A 102 19.13 -25.32 -7.47
CA ALA A 102 19.24 -26.68 -7.96
C ALA A 102 19.79 -27.60 -6.84
N ALA A 103 19.25 -28.80 -6.74
CA ALA A 103 19.68 -29.81 -5.79
C ALA A 103 21.09 -30.34 -6.12
N LYS A 104 21.64 -31.16 -5.21
CA LYS A 104 22.90 -31.90 -5.40
C LYS A 104 24.10 -30.98 -5.76
N GLY A 105 24.12 -29.76 -5.24
CA GLY A 105 25.24 -28.82 -5.45
C GLY A 105 25.31 -28.22 -6.86
N LYS A 106 24.27 -28.35 -7.70
CA LYS A 106 24.22 -27.78 -9.05
C LYS A 106 24.04 -26.25 -9.09
N GLY A 107 24.15 -25.54 -7.96
CA GLY A 107 24.18 -24.08 -7.88
C GLY A 107 22.83 -23.38 -7.68
N GLY A 108 22.92 -22.06 -7.52
CA GLY A 108 21.78 -21.15 -7.47
C GLY A 108 21.71 -20.30 -8.75
N TYR A 109 20.50 -20.01 -9.19
CA TYR A 109 20.19 -19.27 -10.40
C TYR A 109 19.26 -18.12 -10.06
N ALA A 110 19.42 -17.01 -10.77
CA ALA A 110 18.55 -15.84 -10.66
C ALA A 110 18.08 -15.45 -12.05
N ILE A 111 16.78 -15.24 -12.21
CA ILE A 111 16.16 -14.73 -13.44
C ILE A 111 15.64 -13.33 -13.12
N ASN A 112 16.10 -12.35 -13.88
CA ASN A 112 15.67 -10.96 -13.71
C ASN A 112 14.17 -10.83 -14.08
N LEU A 113 13.39 -10.21 -13.19
CA LEU A 113 11.96 -9.97 -13.35
C LEU A 113 11.69 -8.46 -13.36
N GLN A 114 11.08 -7.99 -14.44
CA GLN A 114 10.83 -6.58 -14.67
C GLN A 114 9.40 -6.34 -15.11
N GLY A 115 8.81 -5.24 -14.68
CA GLY A 115 7.47 -4.86 -15.10
C GLY A 115 7.06 -3.52 -14.52
N LEU A 116 6.31 -2.75 -15.30
CA LEU A 116 5.69 -1.50 -14.88
C LEU A 116 4.25 -1.75 -14.44
N GLY A 117 4.00 -1.66 -13.14
CA GLY A 117 2.63 -1.55 -12.64
C GLY A 117 2.02 -0.22 -13.06
N LYS A 118 0.80 -0.24 -13.58
CA LYS A 118 0.10 0.95 -14.06
C LYS A 118 -1.33 1.04 -13.54
N TYR A 119 -1.67 2.14 -12.88
CA TYR A 119 -3.06 2.38 -12.52
C TYR A 119 -3.89 2.63 -13.78
N GLN A 120 -5.04 1.95 -13.89
CA GLN A 120 -5.98 2.18 -14.98
C GLN A 120 -6.65 3.56 -14.91
N ASN A 121 -6.80 4.10 -13.69
CA ASN A 121 -7.39 5.41 -13.49
C ASN A 121 -6.37 6.51 -13.79
N SER A 122 -6.63 7.30 -14.84
CA SER A 122 -5.78 8.42 -15.26
C SER A 122 -5.65 9.52 -14.21
N TYR A 123 -6.57 9.59 -13.24
CA TYR A 123 -6.51 10.51 -12.10
C TYR A 123 -5.16 10.43 -11.35
N TYR A 124 -4.57 9.23 -11.24
CA TYR A 124 -3.29 9.02 -10.55
C TYR A 124 -2.09 8.92 -11.50
N SER A 125 -2.23 9.25 -12.78
CA SER A 125 -1.15 9.18 -13.78
C SER A 125 0.13 9.89 -13.34
N ALA A 126 0.01 11.06 -12.70
CA ALA A 126 1.14 11.84 -12.20
C ALA A 126 1.94 11.16 -11.08
N THR A 127 1.45 10.05 -10.50
CA THR A 127 2.15 9.27 -9.47
C THR A 127 3.13 8.25 -10.03
N GLN A 128 3.14 8.05 -11.36
CA GLN A 128 3.93 6.97 -11.99
C GLN A 128 5.41 7.09 -11.67
N ASN A 129 6.02 5.99 -11.22
CA ASN A 129 7.44 5.90 -10.86
C ASN A 129 7.90 6.89 -9.78
N LYS A 130 6.98 7.37 -8.93
CA LYS A 130 7.30 8.25 -7.81
C LYS A 130 7.24 7.50 -6.48
N TRP A 131 8.14 7.88 -5.60
CA TRP A 131 8.28 7.33 -4.25
C TRP A 131 8.52 8.46 -3.25
N GLY A 132 8.27 8.21 -1.97
CA GLY A 132 8.57 9.13 -0.86
C GLY A 132 8.05 10.56 -1.12
N GLU A 133 8.91 11.55 -0.97
CA GLU A 133 8.54 12.97 -1.11
C GLU A 133 8.05 13.33 -2.53
N ASN A 134 8.60 12.70 -3.57
CA ASN A 134 8.15 12.91 -4.94
C ASN A 134 6.70 12.44 -5.13
N LEU A 135 6.35 11.30 -4.53
CA LEU A 135 5.00 10.75 -4.54
C LEU A 135 4.05 11.62 -3.74
N LYS A 136 4.45 12.02 -2.52
CA LYS A 136 3.69 12.95 -1.67
C LYS A 136 3.39 14.25 -2.41
N SER A 137 4.39 14.86 -3.05
CA SER A 137 4.24 16.08 -3.84
C SER A 137 3.30 15.91 -5.03
N ALA A 138 3.34 14.77 -5.73
CA ALA A 138 2.41 14.48 -6.82
C ALA A 138 0.98 14.34 -6.33
N LEU A 139 0.77 13.63 -5.22
CA LEU A 139 -0.54 13.46 -4.60
C LEU A 139 -1.09 14.79 -4.06
N ALA A 140 -0.27 15.60 -3.41
CA ALA A 140 -0.64 16.93 -2.93
C ALA A 140 -1.18 17.81 -4.07
N LYS A 141 -0.53 17.80 -5.25
CA LYS A 141 -1.00 18.51 -6.43
C LYS A 141 -2.32 17.98 -6.98
N ILE A 142 -2.51 16.66 -6.98
CA ILE A 142 -3.77 16.03 -7.43
C ILE A 142 -4.95 16.50 -6.56
N ILE A 143 -4.75 16.68 -5.26
CA ILE A 143 -5.81 17.03 -4.30
C ILE A 143 -5.91 18.53 -3.96
N ASP A 144 -5.08 19.38 -4.56
CA ASP A 144 -5.00 20.79 -4.18
C ASP A 144 -6.29 21.56 -4.55
N ASN A 145 -6.91 21.19 -5.68
CA ASN A 145 -8.06 21.87 -6.27
C ASN A 145 -9.43 21.49 -5.64
N HIS A 146 -9.53 21.53 -4.32
CA HIS A 146 -10.79 21.34 -3.61
C HIS A 146 -11.51 22.68 -3.40
N ASN A 147 -12.84 22.64 -3.42
CA ASN A 147 -13.67 23.80 -3.09
C ASN A 147 -13.98 23.78 -1.59
N SER A 148 -13.53 24.78 -0.85
CA SER A 148 -13.94 24.94 0.55
C SER A 148 -15.40 25.40 0.61
N LEU A 149 -16.23 24.64 1.31
CA LEU A 149 -17.59 25.03 1.63
C LEU A 149 -17.63 25.97 2.85
N GLY A 150 -16.51 26.17 3.55
CA GLY A 150 -16.47 26.80 4.86
C GLY A 150 -17.08 25.93 5.96
N TYR A 151 -16.67 26.17 7.21
CA TYR A 151 -16.92 25.25 8.33
C TYR A 151 -18.41 25.00 8.66
N THR A 152 -19.28 25.94 8.30
CA THR A 152 -20.72 25.77 8.47
C THR A 152 -21.28 24.76 7.48
N TYR A 153 -21.12 25.02 6.18
CA TYR A 153 -21.72 24.19 5.13
C TYR A 153 -21.07 22.82 5.03
N ALA A 154 -19.76 22.70 5.29
CA ALA A 154 -19.11 21.39 5.37
C ALA A 154 -19.75 20.46 6.40
N ARG A 155 -20.17 20.99 7.56
CA ARG A 155 -20.87 20.21 8.58
C ARG A 155 -22.34 19.97 8.24
N ASP A 156 -22.99 20.90 7.52
CA ASP A 156 -24.34 20.66 7.00
C ASP A 156 -24.33 19.47 6.01
N GLU A 157 -23.35 19.39 5.10
CA GLU A 157 -23.16 18.23 4.21
C GLU A 157 -22.80 16.95 4.97
N MET A 158 -21.90 17.05 5.97
CA MET A 158 -21.50 15.90 6.78
C MET A 158 -22.70 15.23 7.47
N TYR A 159 -23.57 16.03 8.11
CA TYR A 159 -24.73 15.51 8.86
C TYR A 159 -25.96 15.25 7.99
N GLY A 160 -26.18 16.05 6.94
CA GLY A 160 -27.38 15.99 6.11
C GLY A 160 -27.28 15.01 4.94
N SER A 161 -26.06 14.69 4.50
CA SER A 161 -25.82 13.92 3.28
C SER A 161 -24.82 12.79 3.49
N ILE A 162 -23.54 13.09 3.75
CA ILE A 162 -22.44 12.11 3.66
C ILE A 162 -22.57 10.97 4.66
N TYR A 163 -22.84 11.31 5.93
CA TYR A 163 -23.01 10.33 7.01
C TYR A 163 -24.47 10.11 7.39
N ASN A 164 -25.39 10.55 6.54
CA ASN A 164 -26.82 10.39 6.77
C ASN A 164 -27.37 9.22 5.96
N GLU A 165 -27.90 8.22 6.65
CA GLU A 165 -28.59 7.10 6.03
C GLU A 165 -30.03 7.07 6.53
N ASN A 166 -30.99 7.47 5.70
CA ASN A 166 -32.42 7.49 6.06
C ASN A 166 -32.69 8.29 7.35
N ALA A 167 -32.17 9.52 7.42
CA ALA A 167 -32.23 10.42 8.58
C ALA A 167 -31.51 9.90 9.83
N GLN A 168 -30.72 8.83 9.74
CA GLN A 168 -29.89 8.31 10.82
C GLN A 168 -28.42 8.68 10.60
N VAL A 169 -27.79 9.19 11.65
CA VAL A 169 -26.34 9.43 11.70
C VAL A 169 -25.74 8.55 12.78
N GLU A 170 -24.65 7.84 12.44
CA GLU A 170 -23.91 6.97 13.36
C GLU A 170 -22.65 7.69 13.89
N CYS A 171 -22.44 7.64 15.20
CA CYS A 171 -21.22 8.11 15.84
C CYS A 171 -20.05 7.19 15.47
N VAL A 172 -19.00 7.77 14.89
CA VAL A 172 -17.84 6.99 14.43
C VAL A 172 -17.06 6.31 15.56
N TYR A 173 -17.15 6.81 16.80
CA TYR A 173 -16.42 6.24 17.93
C TYR A 173 -17.24 5.26 18.77
N THR A 174 -18.55 5.46 18.90
CA THR A 174 -19.38 4.61 19.79
C THR A 174 -20.36 3.72 19.05
N GLY A 175 -20.63 3.98 17.76
CA GLY A 175 -21.68 3.31 17.01
C GLY A 175 -23.11 3.70 17.42
N ARG A 176 -23.25 4.63 18.38
CA ARG A 176 -24.54 5.21 18.73
C ARG A 176 -25.16 5.87 17.49
N LYS A 177 -26.43 5.59 17.23
CA LYS A 177 -27.19 6.22 16.14
C LYS A 177 -28.18 7.22 16.71
N ALA A 178 -28.44 8.29 15.98
CA ALA A 178 -29.49 9.25 16.30
C ALA A 178 -30.13 9.82 15.03
N SER A 179 -31.38 10.25 15.16
CA SER A 179 -32.17 10.79 14.05
C SER A 179 -32.05 12.30 13.95
N PHE A 180 -31.36 12.79 12.92
CA PHE A 180 -31.31 14.21 12.56
C PHE A 180 -30.74 14.39 11.15
N THR A 181 -30.95 15.58 10.57
CA THR A 181 -30.39 15.97 9.26
C THR A 181 -29.72 17.34 9.28
N THR A 182 -29.70 18.02 10.44
CA THR A 182 -29.18 19.38 10.59
C THR A 182 -28.21 19.46 11.76
N ARG A 183 -27.34 20.48 11.77
CA ARG A 183 -26.45 20.75 12.92
C ARG A 183 -27.19 21.02 14.23
N SER A 184 -28.35 21.68 14.17
CA SER A 184 -29.18 21.89 15.36
C SER A 184 -29.72 20.56 15.88
N GLY A 185 -30.18 19.68 14.99
CA GLY A 185 -30.61 18.33 15.35
C GLY A 185 -29.48 17.47 15.91
N ALA A 186 -28.26 17.59 15.35
CA ALA A 186 -27.07 16.94 15.89
C ALA A 186 -26.83 17.38 17.34
N ASN A 187 -26.84 18.69 17.61
CA ASN A 187 -26.66 19.22 18.97
C ASN A 187 -27.74 18.73 19.95
N SER A 188 -29.01 18.76 19.55
CA SER A 188 -30.13 18.23 20.35
C SER A 188 -29.98 16.74 20.68
N ASN A 189 -29.28 15.98 19.83
CA ASN A 189 -29.00 14.56 20.01
C ASN A 189 -27.63 14.26 20.64
N GLN A 190 -26.95 15.27 21.21
CA GLN A 190 -25.61 15.14 21.80
C GLN A 190 -24.54 14.67 20.80
N PHE A 191 -24.65 15.11 19.55
CA PHE A 191 -23.61 14.94 18.53
C PHE A 191 -22.85 16.25 18.27
N ASN A 192 -21.56 16.14 17.99
CA ASN A 192 -20.72 17.21 17.47
C ASN A 192 -19.80 16.69 16.35
N CYS A 193 -18.91 17.56 15.88
CA CYS A 193 -18.01 17.29 14.76
C CYS A 193 -16.64 16.91 15.31
N GLU A 194 -16.17 15.74 14.93
CA GLU A 194 -14.80 15.28 15.16
C GLU A 194 -13.89 15.85 14.07
N HIS A 195 -12.74 16.38 14.48
CA HIS A 195 -11.62 16.70 13.59
C HIS A 195 -10.52 15.68 13.82
N THR A 196 -10.43 14.69 12.94
CA THR A 196 -9.49 13.58 13.12
C THR A 196 -8.04 14.03 13.15
N PHE A 197 -7.67 15.07 12.39
CA PHE A 197 -6.49 15.87 12.71
C PHE A 197 -6.93 17.00 13.65
N PRO A 198 -6.45 17.07 14.92
CA PRO A 198 -7.04 17.98 15.90
C PRO A 198 -6.89 19.46 15.52
N GLN A 199 -7.99 20.21 15.62
CA GLN A 199 -8.05 21.66 15.35
C GLN A 199 -6.95 22.49 16.06
N GLY A 200 -6.59 22.11 17.29
CA GLY A 200 -5.54 22.78 18.06
C GLY A 200 -4.13 22.61 17.51
N LYS A 201 -3.92 21.77 16.48
CA LYS A 201 -2.62 21.54 15.85
C LYS A 201 -2.35 22.42 14.63
N PHE A 202 -3.36 23.10 14.10
CA PHE A 202 -3.25 23.96 12.89
C PHE A 202 -3.95 25.33 13.07
N ASN A 203 -4.12 25.79 14.31
CA ASN A 203 -4.71 27.09 14.64
C ASN A 203 -6.15 27.32 14.15
N GLN A 204 -6.90 26.26 13.83
CA GLN A 204 -8.27 26.35 13.31
C GLN A 204 -8.40 27.16 12.00
N ASN A 205 -7.33 27.22 11.22
CA ASN A 205 -7.32 27.92 9.94
C ASN A 205 -8.28 27.29 8.92
N GLU A 206 -8.75 28.12 7.99
CA GLU A 206 -9.47 27.68 6.79
C GLU A 206 -8.48 27.67 5.61
N PRO A 207 -8.59 26.69 4.67
CA PRO A 207 -9.68 25.74 4.52
C PRO A 207 -9.55 24.45 5.35
N GLU A 208 -8.47 24.26 6.11
CA GLU A 208 -8.17 23.02 6.83
C GLU A 208 -9.31 22.60 7.77
N ARG A 209 -9.88 23.57 8.50
CA ARG A 209 -10.96 23.36 9.47
C ARG A 209 -12.24 22.82 8.84
N SER A 210 -12.54 23.24 7.60
CA SER A 210 -13.76 22.87 6.88
C SER A 210 -13.57 21.70 5.93
N ASP A 211 -12.36 21.19 5.76
CA ASP A 211 -12.08 20.09 4.85
C ASP A 211 -12.81 18.81 5.29
N ILE A 212 -13.83 18.41 4.54
CA ILE A 212 -14.73 17.33 4.92
C ILE A 212 -14.04 15.96 5.01
N HIS A 213 -12.87 15.78 4.39
CA HIS A 213 -12.14 14.51 4.39
C HIS A 213 -11.55 14.12 5.75
N HIS A 214 -11.54 15.04 6.73
CA HIS A 214 -11.14 14.77 8.10
C HIS A 214 -12.22 15.06 9.16
N LEU A 215 -13.45 15.35 8.72
CA LEU A 215 -14.60 15.61 9.58
C LEU A 215 -15.47 14.37 9.74
N PHE A 216 -15.86 14.05 10.96
CA PHE A 216 -16.72 12.90 11.24
C PHE A 216 -17.81 13.24 12.27
N PRO A 217 -19.01 12.63 12.17
CA PRO A 217 -20.03 12.75 13.21
C PRO A 217 -19.64 11.92 14.43
N THR A 218 -19.68 12.54 15.60
CA THR A 218 -19.33 11.85 16.85
C THR A 218 -20.22 12.30 18.00
N ASP A 219 -20.34 11.43 18.99
CA ASP A 219 -20.95 11.73 20.28
C ASP A 219 -20.08 12.75 21.03
N VAL A 220 -20.72 13.70 21.72
CA VAL A 220 -20.03 14.78 22.44
C VAL A 220 -19.09 14.24 23.52
N GLU A 221 -19.49 13.22 24.28
CA GLU A 221 -18.63 12.63 25.30
C GLU A 221 -17.44 11.93 24.65
N ALA A 222 -17.68 11.06 23.66
CA ALA A 222 -16.61 10.35 22.98
C ALA A 222 -15.59 11.30 22.33
N ASN A 223 -16.04 12.41 21.73
CA ASN A 223 -15.16 13.45 21.21
C ASN A 223 -14.34 14.11 22.33
N SER A 224 -14.98 14.44 23.45
CA SER A 224 -14.29 15.01 24.61
C SER A 224 -13.22 14.05 25.17
N ARG A 225 -13.47 12.74 25.15
CA ARG A 225 -12.50 11.70 25.57
C ARG A 225 -11.36 11.55 24.58
N ARG A 226 -11.63 11.73 23.28
CA ARG A 226 -10.61 11.74 22.22
C ARG A 226 -9.67 12.95 22.33
N SER A 227 -10.19 14.12 22.69
CA SER A 227 -9.39 15.34 22.91
C SER A 227 -8.46 15.65 21.71
N ASN A 228 -7.18 15.89 21.93
CA ASN A 228 -6.13 15.95 20.92
C ASN A 228 -5.12 14.79 21.06
N TYR A 229 -5.57 13.68 21.63
CA TYR A 229 -4.72 12.52 21.92
C TYR A 229 -4.26 11.83 20.64
N MET A 230 -3.06 11.23 20.73
CA MET A 230 -2.52 10.47 19.61
C MET A 230 -3.39 9.24 19.36
N LEU A 231 -3.67 8.98 18.09
CA LEU A 231 -4.36 7.77 17.68
C LEU A 231 -3.41 6.58 17.85
N SER A 232 -3.73 5.68 18.78
CA SER A 232 -2.88 4.55 19.12
C SER A 232 -3.69 3.47 19.82
N THR A 233 -3.14 2.25 19.96
CA THR A 233 -3.74 1.19 20.77
C THR A 233 -3.67 1.53 22.26
N VAL A 234 -4.76 1.28 22.98
CA VAL A 234 -4.90 1.58 24.41
C VAL A 234 -5.01 0.28 25.21
N SER A 235 -3.94 -0.07 25.94
CA SER A 235 -3.90 -1.28 26.77
C SER A 235 -4.65 -1.14 28.09
N ASN A 236 -4.56 0.03 28.73
CA ASN A 236 -5.16 0.33 30.04
C ASN A 236 -6.10 1.54 29.93
N PRO A 237 -7.34 1.36 29.42
CA PRO A 237 -8.26 2.47 29.24
C PRO A 237 -8.79 2.99 30.58
N ASN A 238 -8.96 4.31 30.69
CA ASN A 238 -9.76 4.95 31.74
C ASN A 238 -11.18 5.32 31.25
N TRP A 239 -11.44 5.18 29.95
CA TRP A 239 -12.75 5.26 29.33
C TRP A 239 -12.83 4.28 28.17
N GLN A 240 -13.97 3.62 28.01
CA GLN A 240 -14.24 2.70 26.90
C GLN A 240 -15.73 2.66 26.60
N GLU A 241 -16.09 2.82 25.32
CA GLU A 241 -17.48 2.76 24.86
C GLU A 241 -17.54 2.38 23.37
N GLY A 242 -18.48 1.51 22.99
CA GLY A 242 -18.71 1.13 21.59
C GLY A 242 -17.50 0.54 20.86
N GLY A 243 -16.52 0.04 21.62
CA GLY A 243 -15.24 -0.49 21.11
C GLY A 243 -14.11 0.54 21.04
N SER A 244 -14.38 1.84 21.18
CA SER A 244 -13.34 2.85 21.33
C SER A 244 -12.82 2.92 22.76
N LYS A 245 -11.56 3.34 22.93
CA LYS A 245 -10.87 3.42 24.21
C LYS A 245 -10.07 4.71 24.31
N ALA A 246 -10.02 5.29 25.50
CA ALA A 246 -9.13 6.41 25.81
C ALA A 246 -8.32 6.09 27.07
N GLY A 247 -7.09 6.57 27.12
CA GLY A 247 -6.22 6.41 28.28
C GLY A 247 -4.79 6.87 27.98
N SER A 248 -4.11 7.44 28.98
CA SER A 248 -2.69 7.85 28.88
C SER A 248 -2.36 8.70 27.64
N ASN A 249 -3.19 9.72 27.35
CA ASN A 249 -3.07 10.59 26.17
C ASN A 249 -3.10 9.86 24.81
N LYS A 250 -3.71 8.68 24.77
CA LYS A 250 -3.98 7.89 23.56
C LYS A 250 -5.48 7.72 23.38
N PHE A 251 -5.87 7.61 22.11
CA PHE A 251 -7.22 7.22 21.73
C PHE A 251 -7.17 6.09 20.70
N GLU A 252 -7.86 4.99 21.00
CA GLU A 252 -8.06 3.87 20.08
C GLU A 252 -9.51 3.92 19.60
N PRO A 253 -9.79 4.31 18.34
CA PRO A 253 -11.14 4.22 17.81
C PRO A 253 -11.54 2.75 17.65
N ARG A 254 -12.85 2.47 17.64
CA ARG A 254 -13.39 1.15 17.28
C ARG A 254 -12.87 0.69 15.93
N ASN A 255 -12.82 -0.62 15.71
CA ASN A 255 -12.20 -1.23 14.53
C ASN A 255 -12.75 -0.69 13.21
N GLU A 256 -14.04 -0.36 13.17
CA GLU A 256 -14.73 0.19 12.01
C GLU A 256 -14.23 1.58 11.62
N GLN A 257 -13.70 2.36 12.56
CA GLN A 257 -13.20 3.72 12.32
C GLN A 257 -11.67 3.78 12.21
N LYS A 258 -10.92 2.76 12.62
CA LYS A 258 -9.44 2.73 12.57
C LYS A 258 -8.88 3.06 11.19
N GLY A 259 -9.38 2.40 10.15
CA GLY A 259 -8.93 2.63 8.77
C GLY A 259 -9.26 4.03 8.27
N ALA A 260 -10.48 4.51 8.50
CA ALA A 260 -10.91 5.85 8.08
C ALA A 260 -10.13 6.95 8.80
N ALA A 261 -9.92 6.82 10.11
CA ALA A 261 -9.16 7.77 10.90
C ALA A 261 -7.69 7.83 10.46
N ALA A 262 -7.06 6.68 10.19
CA ALA A 262 -5.71 6.63 9.65
C ALA A 262 -5.59 7.36 8.32
N ARG A 263 -6.49 7.08 7.37
CA ARG A 263 -6.46 7.73 6.05
C ARG A 263 -6.76 9.22 6.11
N ALA A 264 -7.66 9.66 7.00
CA ALA A 264 -7.93 11.08 7.22
C ALA A 264 -6.69 11.82 7.74
N MET A 265 -5.94 11.23 8.69
CA MET A 265 -4.68 11.78 9.19
C MET A 265 -3.64 11.95 8.08
N PHE A 266 -3.42 10.92 7.28
CA PHE A 266 -2.47 11.00 6.16
C PHE A 266 -2.92 11.98 5.08
N TYR A 267 -4.21 11.97 4.73
CA TYR A 267 -4.79 12.91 3.77
C TYR A 267 -4.47 14.34 4.19
N PHE A 268 -4.75 14.66 5.46
CA PHE A 268 -4.51 15.99 6.01
C PHE A 268 -3.05 16.39 5.85
N VAL A 269 -2.11 15.51 6.19
CA VAL A 269 -0.66 15.79 6.09
C VAL A 269 -0.18 15.93 4.65
N ILE A 270 -0.74 15.19 3.69
CA ILE A 270 -0.41 15.35 2.27
C ILE A 270 -0.93 16.68 1.75
N ARG A 271 -2.15 17.06 2.16
CA ARG A 271 -2.84 18.27 1.68
C ARG A 271 -2.29 19.55 2.30
N TYR A 272 -2.01 19.52 3.60
CA TYR A 272 -1.74 20.71 4.42
C TYR A 272 -0.42 20.70 5.19
N GLN A 273 0.37 19.62 5.10
CA GLN A 273 1.60 19.35 5.88
C GLN A 273 1.39 18.77 7.29
N ASP A 274 2.48 18.26 7.89
CA ASP A 274 2.48 17.77 9.27
C ASP A 274 2.88 18.88 10.24
N TYR A 275 1.88 19.49 10.89
CA TYR A 275 2.11 20.55 11.86
C TYR A 275 2.70 19.99 13.16
N ASN A 276 3.84 20.55 13.59
CA ASN A 276 4.53 20.17 14.82
C ASN A 276 4.92 18.69 14.91
N ASN A 277 5.13 18.02 13.76
CA ASN A 277 5.44 16.58 13.68
C ASN A 277 4.42 15.71 14.44
N PHE A 278 3.14 16.11 14.40
CA PHE A 278 2.10 15.44 15.17
C PHE A 278 1.92 14.01 14.68
N LEU A 279 1.85 13.79 13.37
CA LEU A 279 1.66 12.47 12.75
C LEU A 279 2.82 11.52 13.07
N SER A 280 4.06 12.01 13.05
CA SER A 280 5.27 11.18 13.22
C SER A 280 5.24 10.32 14.49
N SER A 281 4.62 10.82 15.56
CA SER A 281 4.53 10.11 16.85
C SER A 281 3.67 8.84 16.84
N HIS A 282 2.86 8.64 15.80
CA HIS A 282 1.89 7.55 15.72
C HIS A 282 1.69 7.01 14.29
N GLU A 283 2.56 7.39 13.36
CA GLU A 283 2.50 7.00 11.95
C GLU A 283 2.46 5.48 11.74
N ASP A 284 3.30 4.72 12.46
CA ASP A 284 3.39 3.26 12.34
C ASP A 284 2.05 2.56 12.66
N VAL A 285 1.36 3.05 13.69
CA VAL A 285 0.05 2.50 14.07
C VAL A 285 -0.98 2.84 13.00
N LEU A 286 -0.94 4.04 12.43
CA LEU A 286 -1.85 4.44 11.36
C LEU A 286 -1.60 3.67 10.06
N ARG A 287 -0.33 3.42 9.69
CA ARG A 287 0.04 2.52 8.58
C ARG A 287 -0.54 1.13 8.79
N THR A 288 -0.38 0.59 9.99
CA THR A 288 -0.91 -0.72 10.38
C THR A 288 -2.43 -0.76 10.26
N TRP A 289 -3.13 0.23 10.83
CA TRP A 289 -4.59 0.30 10.79
C TRP A 289 -5.13 0.48 9.38
N SER A 290 -4.49 1.27 8.52
CA SER A 290 -4.95 1.41 7.15
C SER A 290 -4.80 0.13 6.33
N LYS A 291 -3.79 -0.71 6.62
CA LYS A 291 -3.63 -2.03 5.98
C LYS A 291 -4.65 -3.05 6.51
N GLN A 292 -4.84 -3.10 7.82
CA GLN A 292 -5.73 -4.07 8.46
C GLN A 292 -7.22 -3.76 8.29
N HIS A 293 -7.55 -2.48 8.08
CA HIS A 293 -8.92 -1.99 7.90
C HIS A 293 -9.08 -1.31 6.53
N PRO A 294 -9.07 -2.09 5.42
CA PRO A 294 -9.26 -1.57 4.07
C PRO A 294 -10.67 -0.99 3.90
N PHE A 295 -10.93 -0.32 2.77
CA PHE A 295 -12.25 0.22 2.49
C PHE A 295 -13.29 -0.90 2.47
N THR A 296 -14.33 -0.74 3.28
CA THR A 296 -15.45 -1.67 3.30
C THR A 296 -16.64 -1.19 2.46
N ASN A 297 -16.75 0.11 2.14
CA ASN A 297 -17.79 0.69 1.26
C ASN A 297 -17.44 2.11 0.75
N TYR A 298 -18.08 2.51 -0.37
CA TYR A 298 -17.94 3.77 -1.12
C TYR A 298 -18.17 5.08 -0.33
N ARG A 299 -18.58 5.04 0.95
CA ARG A 299 -19.11 6.21 1.68
C ARG A 299 -18.06 7.21 2.18
N THR A 300 -16.78 6.89 2.07
CA THR A 300 -15.69 7.85 2.27
C THR A 300 -14.70 7.71 1.12
N THR A 301 -14.94 8.47 0.05
CA THR A 301 -14.00 8.64 -1.06
C THR A 301 -12.78 9.44 -0.58
N VAL A 302 -11.98 8.85 0.30
CA VAL A 302 -10.54 9.09 0.35
C VAL A 302 -9.90 7.87 -0.31
N ILE A 303 -10.25 7.58 -1.57
CA ILE A 303 -9.57 6.55 -2.41
C ILE A 303 -8.04 6.82 -2.48
N LEU A 304 -7.63 8.02 -2.06
CA LEU A 304 -6.32 8.64 -2.16
C LEU A 304 -5.15 8.00 -1.39
N LEU A 305 -5.34 6.91 -0.64
CA LEU A 305 -4.33 6.56 0.36
C LEU A 305 -3.99 5.08 0.53
N TRP A 306 -4.33 4.25 -0.44
CA TRP A 306 -3.68 2.93 -0.53
C TRP A 306 -2.22 3.05 -1.00
N ILE A 307 -1.88 4.15 -1.69
CA ILE A 307 -0.60 4.36 -2.37
C ILE A 307 0.56 4.75 -1.42
N ILE A 308 0.28 5.41 -0.28
CA ILE A 308 1.34 5.93 0.61
C ILE A 308 1.74 4.92 1.69
N LEU A 309 0.87 3.97 2.02
CA LEU A 309 1.01 3.16 3.23
C LEU A 309 1.64 1.79 2.98
N SER A 310 1.77 1.40 1.71
CA SER A 310 2.39 0.16 1.29
C SER A 310 3.90 0.31 0.97
N CYS A 311 4.45 1.53 1.06
CA CYS A 311 5.88 1.78 1.20
C CYS A 311 6.30 1.66 2.68
#